data_AF-A0A828T272-F1
#
_entry.id   AF-A0A828T272-F1
#
_cell.length_a   1.000
_cell.length_b   1.000
_cell.length_c   1.000
_cell.angle_alpha   90.00
_cell.angle_beta   90.00
_cell.angle_gamma   90.00
#
_symmetry.space_group_name_H-M   'P 1'
#
loop_
_entity.id
_entity.type
_entity.pdbx_description
1 polymer ?
#
loop_
_entity_poly.entity_id
_entity_poly.type
_entity_poly.pdbx_seq_one_letter_code
_entity_poly.pdbx_strand_id
1 'polypeptide(L)'
;MELEDIVNEEMLTIEDVNNMLEHTDKGRTKQTIRNCVTVLQNDPVLKKAIKRNELSGRMDIVKEVPWERRNNSPTVTDTDEYNLKMYLEEHYEITSERVIKAGIDIVSNENKYHPIRDYLEILVWDGIPRIENMLPHFLGAEKSKYTIGVMKMHMLAAISRIYEPGIKYDIMLCLVGSQGAGKSTFFKYLAIKEEWFSDNLDHLDDENIYRKLQNHWIIEMGEMKATITAKNIEQIKSFLSRQKETYKVPYEVHPEDRPRQCVFCGTSNDLNFLPLDRTGNRRFAPVMTNMSKAEVHILDNEAESKAYIEQAWAEAMVLYRQGNVFLGFTKEIEEEAKRLQKEFMPEDTNAGIIQAFLDDYDDDYVCTRILFDDALHRTGEMKQWEGKEIANIMNNAIEGWKPHGTHRFGKEYGIQRSWKRIEGTEKKDKDEFMEVPEQLKIPFE
;
A
#
# COMPACT_ATOMS: atom_id res chain seq x y z
N MET A 1 -17.67 -3.18 27.05
CA MET A 1 -18.80 -4.12 27.11
C MET A 1 -19.16 -4.24 28.58
N GLU A 2 -20.25 -3.60 28.99
CA GLU A 2 -20.68 -3.60 30.40
C GLU A 2 -21.11 -5.01 30.81
N LEU A 3 -20.77 -5.42 32.03
CA LEU A 3 -21.01 -6.75 32.61
C LEU A 3 -22.51 -7.06 32.84
N GLU A 4 -23.42 -6.17 32.42
CA GLU A 4 -24.86 -6.28 32.64
C GLU A 4 -25.62 -6.93 31.46
N ASP A 5 -24.97 -7.20 30.32
CA ASP A 5 -25.61 -7.90 29.18
C ASP A 5 -25.52 -9.44 29.25
N ILE A 6 -25.02 -10.02 30.35
CA ILE A 6 -25.07 -11.47 30.61
C ILE A 6 -26.42 -11.83 31.25
N VAL A 7 -27.51 -11.28 30.72
CA VAL A 7 -28.87 -11.69 31.07
C VAL A 7 -29.20 -12.93 30.26
N ASN A 8 -29.16 -14.10 30.91
CA ASN A 8 -29.85 -15.35 30.56
C ASN A 8 -30.51 -15.39 29.16
N GLU A 9 -29.72 -15.56 28.09
CA GLU A 9 -30.29 -16.14 26.86
C GLU A 9 -30.52 -17.62 27.18
N GLU A 10 -31.77 -18.01 27.37
CA GLU A 10 -32.17 -19.41 27.47
C GLU A 10 -31.66 -20.13 26.20
N MET A 11 -30.66 -20.99 26.35
CA MET A 11 -30.09 -21.72 25.21
C MET A 11 -31.11 -22.76 24.74
N LEU A 12 -31.62 -22.56 23.53
CA LEU A 12 -32.54 -23.49 22.89
C LEU A 12 -31.89 -24.86 22.76
N THR A 13 -32.68 -25.91 23.02
CA THR A 13 -32.27 -27.28 22.75
C THR A 13 -32.47 -27.63 21.27
N ILE A 14 -31.87 -28.73 20.81
CA ILE A 14 -32.09 -29.27 19.46
C ILE A 14 -33.58 -29.56 19.20
N GLU A 15 -34.32 -29.98 20.24
CA GLU A 15 -35.75 -30.25 20.15
C GLU A 15 -36.55 -28.95 19.98
N ASP A 16 -36.20 -27.90 20.73
CA ASP A 16 -36.83 -26.58 20.57
C ASP A 16 -36.65 -26.04 19.15
N VAL A 17 -35.44 -26.17 18.60
CA VAL A 17 -35.14 -25.74 17.21
C VAL A 17 -35.89 -26.59 16.19
N ASN A 18 -36.00 -27.91 16.39
CA ASN A 18 -36.79 -28.79 15.52
C ASN A 18 -38.27 -28.42 15.48
N ASN A 19 -38.83 -27.95 16.60
CA ASN A 19 -40.21 -27.46 16.69
C ASN A 19 -40.44 -26.16 15.91
N MET A 20 -39.38 -25.41 15.58
CA MET A 20 -39.45 -24.20 14.74
C MET A 20 -39.44 -24.52 13.24
N LEU A 21 -39.15 -25.75 12.84
CA LEU A 21 -38.99 -26.12 11.43
C LEU A 21 -40.33 -26.44 10.77
N GLU A 22 -40.44 -26.10 9.49
CA GLU A 22 -41.58 -26.56 8.70
C GLU A 22 -41.41 -28.03 8.31
N HIS A 23 -42.43 -28.83 8.58
CA HIS A 23 -42.50 -30.24 8.24
C HIS A 23 -43.40 -30.51 7.02
N THR A 24 -43.13 -31.61 6.33
CA THR A 24 -43.98 -32.14 5.26
C THR A 24 -45.22 -32.82 5.86
N ASP A 25 -46.22 -33.11 5.04
CA ASP A 25 -47.43 -33.86 5.47
C ASP A 25 -47.10 -35.26 6.04
N LYS A 26 -45.90 -35.79 5.74
CA LYS A 26 -45.39 -37.06 6.26
C LYS A 26 -44.55 -36.91 7.54
N GLY A 27 -44.47 -35.71 8.12
CA GLY A 27 -43.72 -35.43 9.34
C GLY A 27 -42.19 -35.30 9.17
N ARG A 28 -41.66 -35.33 7.94
CA ARG A 28 -40.24 -35.09 7.65
C ARG A 28 -39.94 -33.61 7.55
N THR A 29 -38.75 -33.16 7.95
CA THR A 29 -38.33 -31.76 7.79
C THR A 29 -38.30 -31.36 6.32
N LYS A 30 -38.93 -30.23 5.97
CA LYS A 30 -38.87 -29.70 4.59
C LYS A 30 -37.45 -29.22 4.26
N GLN A 31 -36.99 -29.54 3.05
CA GLN A 31 -35.72 -29.08 2.50
C GLN A 31 -35.84 -27.65 1.95
N THR A 32 -35.93 -26.66 2.85
CA THR A 32 -36.04 -25.24 2.48
C THR A 32 -34.87 -24.44 3.03
N ILE A 33 -34.50 -23.36 2.31
CA ILE A 33 -33.49 -22.40 2.77
C ILE A 33 -33.90 -21.85 4.14
N ARG A 34 -35.18 -21.54 4.33
CA ARG A 34 -35.71 -21.05 5.60
C ARG A 34 -35.43 -22.00 6.77
N ASN A 35 -35.73 -23.29 6.64
CA ASN A 35 -35.44 -24.25 7.71
C ASN A 35 -33.94 -24.33 8.02
N CYS A 36 -33.08 -24.35 6.99
CA CYS A 36 -31.63 -24.37 7.18
C CYS A 36 -31.12 -23.12 7.90
N VAL A 37 -31.60 -21.92 7.50
CA VAL A 37 -31.29 -20.66 8.18
C VAL A 37 -31.76 -20.68 9.63
N THR A 38 -32.99 -21.14 9.89
CA THR A 38 -33.53 -21.27 11.26
C THR A 38 -32.63 -22.15 12.13
N VAL A 39 -32.17 -23.30 11.63
CA VAL A 39 -31.23 -24.16 12.36
C VAL A 39 -29.92 -23.42 12.63
N LEU A 40 -29.27 -22.87 11.60
CA LEU A 40 -27.97 -22.20 11.74
C LEU A 40 -28.00 -20.97 12.67
N GLN A 41 -29.15 -20.31 12.80
CA GLN A 41 -29.34 -19.13 13.67
C GLN A 41 -29.68 -19.49 15.12
N ASN A 42 -30.28 -20.65 15.38
CA ASN A 42 -30.87 -20.97 16.68
C ASN A 42 -30.28 -22.21 17.36
N ASP A 43 -29.63 -23.10 16.61
CA ASP A 43 -28.97 -24.29 17.16
C ASP A 43 -27.93 -23.88 18.21
N PRO A 44 -27.90 -24.54 19.39
CA PRO A 44 -27.04 -24.15 20.50
C PRO A 44 -25.55 -24.15 20.15
N VAL A 45 -25.14 -25.06 19.26
CA VAL A 45 -23.77 -25.21 18.80
C VAL A 45 -23.50 -24.22 17.67
N LEU A 46 -24.33 -24.22 16.62
CA LEU A 46 -24.10 -23.50 15.36
C LEU A 46 -24.46 -22.00 15.41
N LYS A 47 -25.33 -21.55 16.33
CA LYS A 47 -25.69 -20.13 16.49
C LYS A 47 -24.44 -19.28 16.60
N LYS A 48 -24.27 -18.36 15.64
CA LYS A 48 -23.12 -17.44 15.48
C LYS A 48 -21.75 -18.14 15.32
N ALA A 49 -21.71 -19.44 15.03
CA ALA A 49 -20.47 -20.19 14.85
C ALA A 49 -19.79 -19.87 13.51
N ILE A 50 -20.58 -19.73 12.43
CA ILE A 50 -20.07 -19.47 11.08
C ILE A 50 -20.28 -18.00 10.75
N LYS A 51 -19.20 -17.29 10.42
CA LYS A 51 -19.21 -15.86 10.13
C LYS A 51 -18.47 -15.56 8.84
N ARG A 52 -18.92 -14.53 8.11
CA ARG A 52 -18.21 -13.99 6.95
C ARG A 52 -17.13 -13.01 7.43
N ASN A 53 -15.89 -13.27 7.07
CA ASN A 53 -14.78 -12.37 7.33
C ASN A 53 -14.74 -11.31 6.21
N GLU A 54 -14.97 -10.04 6.52
CA GLU A 54 -15.02 -8.94 5.54
C GLU A 54 -13.64 -8.64 4.91
N LEU A 55 -12.54 -8.96 5.61
CA LEU A 55 -11.18 -8.75 5.11
C LEU A 55 -10.80 -9.81 4.08
N SER A 56 -11.04 -11.09 4.39
CA SER A 56 -10.71 -12.19 3.51
C SER A 56 -11.82 -12.51 2.50
N GLY A 57 -13.07 -12.12 2.77
CA GLY A 57 -14.23 -12.56 2.00
C GLY A 57 -14.48 -14.07 2.09
N ARG A 58 -13.92 -14.76 3.09
CA ARG A 58 -14.14 -16.19 3.34
C ARG A 58 -15.04 -16.39 4.55
N MET A 59 -15.50 -17.63 4.74
CA MET A 59 -16.24 -18.01 5.93
C MET A 59 -15.27 -18.55 6.97
N ASP A 60 -15.49 -18.19 8.22
CA ASP A 60 -14.71 -18.61 9.37
C ASP A 60 -15.63 -19.26 10.41
N ILE A 61 -15.13 -20.29 11.09
CA ILE A 61 -15.72 -20.89 12.29
C ILE A 61 -15.06 -20.25 13.51
N VAL A 62 -15.85 -19.52 14.29
CA VAL A 62 -15.39 -18.71 15.44
C VAL A 62 -15.83 -19.24 16.79
N LYS A 63 -16.51 -20.40 16.82
CA LYS A 63 -16.91 -21.14 18.02
C LYS A 63 -16.40 -22.57 17.93
N GLU A 64 -16.35 -23.26 19.07
CA GLU A 64 -16.14 -24.70 19.08
C GLU A 64 -17.28 -25.42 18.34
N VAL A 65 -16.90 -26.43 17.58
CA VAL A 65 -17.79 -27.27 16.76
C VAL A 65 -17.58 -28.74 17.15
N PRO A 66 -18.57 -29.62 16.95
CA PRO A 66 -18.56 -30.98 17.47
C PRO A 66 -17.67 -31.94 16.66
N TRP A 67 -16.93 -31.42 15.68
CA TRP A 67 -15.98 -32.18 14.86
C TRP A 67 -14.57 -31.63 15.01
N GLU A 68 -13.59 -32.51 14.83
CA GLU A 68 -12.18 -32.12 14.84
C GLU A 68 -11.83 -31.35 13.56
N ARG A 69 -11.18 -30.19 13.74
CA ARG A 69 -10.75 -29.33 12.64
C ARG A 69 -9.32 -29.67 12.22
N ARG A 70 -9.06 -29.75 10.92
CA ARG A 70 -7.75 -30.17 10.35
C ARG A 70 -6.59 -29.22 10.66
N ASN A 71 -6.88 -27.96 10.97
CA ASN A 71 -5.87 -26.94 11.23
C ASN A 71 -6.41 -25.92 12.24
N ASN A 72 -5.50 -25.10 12.76
CA ASN A 72 -5.84 -24.04 13.71
C ASN A 72 -6.39 -22.77 13.02
N SER A 73 -6.64 -22.79 11.71
CA SER A 73 -7.19 -21.64 11.00
C SER A 73 -8.69 -21.54 11.26
N PRO A 74 -9.23 -20.35 11.54
CA PRO A 74 -10.68 -20.16 11.64
C PRO A 74 -11.38 -20.44 10.29
N THR A 75 -10.70 -20.32 9.15
CA THR A 75 -11.32 -20.48 7.83
C THR A 75 -11.94 -21.86 7.61
N VAL A 76 -13.19 -21.86 7.15
CA VAL A 76 -13.96 -23.05 6.77
C VAL A 76 -13.21 -23.82 5.68
N THR A 77 -13.10 -25.13 5.87
CA THR A 77 -12.53 -26.07 4.90
C THR A 77 -13.62 -26.97 4.31
N ASP A 78 -13.32 -27.67 3.21
CA ASP A 78 -14.24 -28.67 2.65
C ASP A 78 -14.65 -29.74 3.68
N THR A 79 -13.77 -30.07 4.63
CA THR A 79 -14.06 -31.04 5.70
C THR A 79 -15.04 -30.48 6.71
N ASP A 80 -14.91 -29.19 7.05
CA ASP A 80 -15.89 -28.51 7.88
C ASP A 80 -17.27 -28.50 7.19
N GLU A 81 -17.31 -28.26 5.86
CA GLU A 81 -18.57 -28.33 5.10
C GLU A 81 -19.20 -29.73 5.12
N TYR A 82 -18.41 -30.80 4.99
CA TYR A 82 -18.92 -32.17 5.07
C TYR A 82 -19.43 -32.52 6.47
N ASN A 83 -18.69 -32.14 7.52
CA ASN A 83 -19.13 -32.38 8.90
C ASN A 83 -20.40 -31.59 9.25
N LEU A 84 -20.51 -30.35 8.77
CA LEU A 84 -21.72 -29.54 8.94
C LEU A 84 -22.91 -30.18 8.22
N LYS A 85 -22.73 -30.69 6.99
CA LYS A 85 -23.78 -31.42 6.27
C LYS A 85 -24.23 -32.66 7.05
N MET A 86 -23.29 -33.44 7.58
CA MET A 86 -23.57 -34.61 8.41
C MET A 86 -24.34 -34.23 9.69
N TYR A 87 -23.91 -33.18 10.38
CA TYR A 87 -24.57 -32.66 11.58
C TYR A 87 -26.03 -32.23 11.29
N LEU A 88 -26.26 -31.51 10.20
CA LEU A 88 -27.60 -31.07 9.78
C LEU A 88 -28.50 -32.25 9.37
N GLU A 89 -27.93 -33.30 8.77
CA GLU A 89 -28.63 -34.53 8.43
C GLU A 89 -29.06 -35.29 9.68
N GLU A 90 -28.14 -35.51 10.63
CA GLU A 90 -28.38 -36.30 11.84
C GLU A 90 -29.37 -35.65 12.81
N HIS A 91 -29.30 -34.32 12.98
CA HIS A 91 -30.08 -33.61 13.99
C HIS A 91 -31.37 -32.97 13.46
N TYR A 92 -31.45 -32.69 12.15
CA TYR A 92 -32.53 -31.89 11.57
C TYR A 92 -33.11 -32.46 10.26
N GLU A 93 -32.61 -33.59 9.77
CA GLU A 93 -32.97 -34.21 8.49
C GLU A 93 -32.73 -33.30 7.26
N ILE A 94 -31.88 -32.27 7.36
CA ILE A 94 -31.58 -31.35 6.26
C ILE A 94 -30.41 -31.91 5.44
N THR A 95 -30.68 -32.31 4.19
CA THR A 95 -29.73 -33.02 3.32
C THR A 95 -29.49 -32.34 1.97
N SER A 96 -30.35 -31.39 1.58
CA SER A 96 -30.21 -30.73 0.28
C SER A 96 -29.00 -29.80 0.23
N GLU A 97 -27.98 -30.16 -0.55
CA GLU A 97 -26.75 -29.36 -0.67
C GLU A 97 -27.00 -27.92 -1.14
N ARG A 98 -27.94 -27.71 -2.07
CA ARG A 98 -28.30 -26.37 -2.54
C ARG A 98 -28.86 -25.51 -1.41
N VAL A 99 -29.70 -26.09 -0.56
CA VAL A 99 -30.33 -25.43 0.59
C VAL A 99 -29.30 -25.11 1.65
N ILE A 100 -28.41 -26.06 1.96
CA ILE A 100 -27.34 -25.89 2.95
C ILE A 100 -26.38 -24.79 2.51
N LYS A 101 -25.87 -24.82 1.28
CA LYS A 101 -24.97 -23.78 0.76
C LYS A 101 -25.60 -22.39 0.83
N ALA A 102 -26.85 -22.25 0.41
CA ALA A 102 -27.57 -20.97 0.50
C ALA A 102 -27.79 -20.52 1.95
N GLY A 103 -28.17 -21.43 2.85
CA GLY A 103 -28.37 -21.11 4.27
C GLY A 103 -27.09 -20.65 4.95
N ILE A 104 -25.97 -21.33 4.70
CA ILE A 104 -24.65 -20.95 5.23
C ILE A 104 -24.23 -19.58 4.72
N ASP A 105 -24.38 -19.31 3.42
CA ASP A 105 -24.00 -18.02 2.82
C ASP A 105 -24.81 -16.87 3.46
N ILE A 106 -26.14 -17.02 3.57
CA ILE A 106 -27.03 -16.05 4.22
C ILE A 106 -26.60 -15.79 5.66
N VAL A 107 -26.51 -16.84 6.48
CA VAL A 107 -26.23 -16.70 7.92
C VAL A 107 -24.82 -16.20 8.18
N SER A 108 -23.82 -16.64 7.40
CA SER A 108 -22.46 -16.15 7.55
C SER A 108 -22.36 -14.66 7.22
N ASN A 109 -23.09 -14.19 6.19
CA ASN A 109 -23.12 -12.79 5.79
C ASN A 109 -23.86 -11.89 6.79
N GLU A 110 -24.93 -12.38 7.41
CA GLU A 110 -25.61 -11.69 8.52
C GLU A 110 -24.71 -11.56 9.76
N ASN A 111 -23.89 -12.57 10.01
CA ASN A 111 -22.94 -12.59 11.13
C ASN A 111 -21.54 -12.10 10.73
N LYS A 112 -21.43 -11.27 9.69
CA LYS A 112 -20.14 -10.77 9.20
C LYS A 112 -19.37 -10.00 10.28
N TYR A 113 -18.05 -10.06 10.18
CA TYR A 113 -17.14 -9.37 11.08
C TYR A 113 -15.88 -8.94 10.33
N HIS A 114 -15.16 -7.96 10.85
CA HIS A 114 -13.91 -7.52 10.26
C HIS A 114 -12.78 -7.63 11.29
N PRO A 115 -11.85 -8.58 11.16
CA PRO A 115 -10.90 -8.92 12.23
C PRO A 115 -10.01 -7.74 12.66
N ILE A 116 -9.59 -6.89 11.73
CA ILE A 116 -8.81 -5.68 12.04
C ILE A 116 -9.67 -4.60 12.70
N ARG A 117 -10.88 -4.35 12.18
CA ARG A 117 -11.82 -3.38 12.76
C ARG A 117 -12.11 -3.75 14.21
N ASP A 118 -12.49 -5.01 14.44
CA ASP A 118 -12.82 -5.52 15.77
C ASP A 118 -11.62 -5.39 16.74
N TYR A 119 -10.40 -5.62 16.25
CA TYR A 119 -9.18 -5.41 17.04
C TYR A 119 -8.91 -3.92 17.32
N LEU A 120 -9.05 -3.04 16.32
CA LEU A 120 -8.84 -1.61 16.50
C LEU A 120 -9.86 -0.97 17.44
N GLU A 121 -11.10 -1.45 17.45
CA GLU A 121 -12.19 -0.92 18.28
C GLU A 121 -11.97 -1.18 19.79
N ILE A 122 -11.22 -2.23 20.15
CA ILE A 122 -10.92 -2.56 21.55
C ILE A 122 -9.69 -1.82 22.10
N LEU A 123 -8.90 -1.16 21.24
CA LEU A 123 -7.69 -0.47 21.67
C LEU A 123 -8.03 0.75 22.52
N VAL A 124 -7.30 0.91 23.62
CA VAL A 124 -7.41 2.06 24.52
C VAL A 124 -6.07 2.78 24.55
N TRP A 125 -6.08 4.04 24.12
CA TRP A 125 -4.89 4.89 24.11
C TRP A 125 -4.56 5.36 25.52
N ASP A 126 -3.31 5.23 25.91
CA ASP A 126 -2.78 5.67 27.20
C ASP A 126 -2.51 7.18 27.30
N GLY A 127 -2.75 7.93 26.22
CA GLY A 127 -2.54 9.38 26.16
C GLY A 127 -1.11 9.81 25.83
N ILE A 128 -0.18 8.88 25.59
CA ILE A 128 1.20 9.19 25.22
C ILE A 128 1.34 9.18 23.69
N PRO A 129 1.73 10.31 23.05
CA PRO A 129 1.97 10.37 21.62
C PRO A 129 3.18 9.53 21.20
N ARG A 130 2.97 8.59 20.27
CA ARG A 130 3.97 7.63 19.79
C ARG A 130 4.19 7.71 18.28
N ILE A 131 3.17 8.06 17.50
CA ILE A 131 3.25 8.08 16.03
C ILE A 131 4.39 9.00 15.56
N GLU A 132 4.55 10.17 16.19
CA GLU A 132 5.57 11.16 15.81
C GLU A 132 7.01 10.72 16.09
N ASN A 133 7.22 9.78 17.01
CA ASN A 133 8.54 9.28 17.40
C ASN A 133 8.80 7.88 16.85
N MET A 134 7.82 7.23 16.23
CA MET A 134 7.93 5.82 15.84
C MET A 134 9.09 5.54 14.88
N LEU A 135 9.24 6.32 13.80
CA LEU A 135 10.32 6.14 12.83
C LEU A 135 11.71 6.53 13.40
N PRO A 136 11.86 7.64 14.15
CA PRO A 136 13.08 7.92 14.90
C PRO A 136 13.45 6.82 15.90
N HIS A 137 12.50 6.36 16.71
CA HIS A 137 12.72 5.42 17.81
C HIS A 137 13.26 4.07 17.31
N PHE A 138 12.60 3.46 16.32
CA PHE A 138 12.96 2.12 15.84
C PHE A 138 13.98 2.10 14.70
N LEU A 139 14.03 3.16 13.89
CA LEU A 139 14.76 3.17 12.62
C LEU A 139 15.78 4.31 12.52
N GLY A 140 15.88 5.16 13.54
CA GLY A 140 16.80 6.30 13.57
C GLY A 140 16.58 7.31 12.45
N ALA A 141 15.35 7.38 11.93
CA ALA A 141 14.96 8.37 10.94
C ALA A 141 15.02 9.78 11.56
N GLU A 142 15.35 10.79 10.75
CA GLU A 142 15.33 12.17 11.21
C GLU A 142 13.91 12.60 11.58
N LYS A 143 13.75 13.14 12.80
CA LYS A 143 12.47 13.69 13.25
C LYS A 143 12.22 15.03 12.57
N SER A 144 11.39 15.01 11.54
CA SER A 144 10.95 16.19 10.80
C SER A 144 9.42 16.18 10.65
N LYS A 145 8.84 17.33 10.28
CA LYS A 145 7.40 17.42 9.96
C LYS A 145 7.01 16.45 8.85
N TYR A 146 7.90 16.22 7.89
CA TYR A 146 7.71 15.25 6.83
C TYR A 146 7.65 13.82 7.37
N THR A 147 8.64 13.38 8.14
CA THR A 147 8.69 12.00 8.71
C THR A 147 7.47 11.72 9.57
N ILE A 148 7.08 12.67 10.43
CA ILE A 148 5.89 12.59 11.28
C ILE A 148 4.63 12.51 10.42
N GLY A 149 4.51 13.40 9.43
CA GLY A 149 3.36 13.50 8.54
C GLY A 149 3.15 12.25 7.70
N VAL A 150 4.21 11.67 7.13
CA VAL A 150 4.14 10.45 6.34
C VAL A 150 3.69 9.26 7.19
N MET A 151 4.27 9.07 8.39
CA MET A 151 3.89 7.96 9.27
C MET A 151 2.43 8.08 9.72
N LYS A 152 2.04 9.27 10.20
CA LYS A 152 0.66 9.55 10.62
C LYS A 152 -0.33 9.32 9.47
N MET A 153 -0.01 9.80 8.27
CA MET A 153 -0.86 9.61 7.10
C MET A 153 -0.98 8.13 6.74
N HIS A 154 0.12 7.38 6.77
CA HIS A 154 0.11 5.95 6.45
C HIS A 154 -0.81 5.15 7.40
N MET A 155 -0.71 5.40 8.71
CA MET A 155 -1.58 4.75 9.70
C MET A 155 -3.05 5.17 9.54
N LEU A 156 -3.32 6.47 9.37
CA LEU A 156 -4.69 6.94 9.15
C LEU A 156 -5.29 6.41 7.85
N ALA A 157 -4.49 6.27 6.79
CA ALA A 157 -4.91 5.65 5.54
C ALA A 157 -5.24 4.16 5.72
N ALA A 158 -4.42 3.44 6.49
CA ALA A 158 -4.64 2.04 6.82
C ALA A 158 -5.95 1.84 7.58
N ILE A 159 -6.25 2.67 8.58
CA ILE A 159 -7.55 2.68 9.27
C ILE A 159 -8.66 3.02 8.27
N SER A 160 -8.51 4.10 7.51
CA SER A 160 -9.55 4.56 6.56
C SER A 160 -9.90 3.48 5.54
N ARG A 161 -8.94 2.67 5.10
CA ARG A 161 -9.16 1.55 4.17
C ARG A 161 -9.99 0.41 4.76
N ILE A 162 -10.05 0.28 6.09
CA ILE A 162 -10.88 -0.71 6.80
C ILE A 162 -12.31 -0.19 7.02
N TYR A 163 -12.47 1.09 7.36
CA TYR A 163 -13.78 1.69 7.63
C TYR A 163 -14.49 2.19 6.37
N GLU A 164 -13.71 2.64 5.38
CA GLU A 164 -14.16 3.07 4.06
C GLU A 164 -13.37 2.35 2.95
N PRO A 165 -13.62 1.03 2.75
CA PRO A 165 -12.97 0.26 1.71
C PRO A 165 -13.05 0.95 0.35
N GLY A 166 -11.89 1.10 -0.31
CA GLY A 166 -11.79 1.81 -1.58
C GLY A 166 -11.49 3.30 -1.51
N ILE A 167 -11.42 3.92 -0.32
CA ILE A 167 -10.99 5.33 -0.18
C ILE A 167 -9.68 5.60 -0.90
N LYS A 168 -9.55 6.76 -1.56
CA LYS A 168 -8.34 7.06 -2.34
C LYS A 168 -7.14 7.25 -1.42
N TYR A 169 -6.13 6.41 -1.62
CA TYR A 169 -4.81 6.54 -1.03
C TYR A 169 -3.82 5.83 -1.97
N ASP A 170 -2.95 6.61 -2.62
CA ASP A 170 -1.97 6.16 -3.63
C ASP A 170 -0.51 6.41 -3.21
N ILE A 171 -0.27 6.73 -1.94
CA ILE A 171 1.07 7.00 -1.38
C ILE A 171 1.61 5.74 -0.71
N MET A 172 2.87 5.39 -1.00
CA MET A 172 3.60 4.29 -0.42
C MET A 172 4.73 4.83 0.45
N LEU A 173 4.72 4.50 1.74
CA LEU A 173 5.83 4.80 2.65
C LEU A 173 7.01 3.89 2.29
N CYS A 174 8.17 4.47 1.98
CA CYS A 174 9.36 3.75 1.54
C CYS A 174 10.49 3.95 2.54
N LEU A 175 10.86 2.90 3.28
CA LEU A 175 11.98 2.95 4.23
C LEU A 175 13.27 2.60 3.52
N VAL A 176 14.25 3.51 3.54
CA VAL A 176 15.52 3.37 2.82
C VAL A 176 16.67 3.45 3.79
N GLY A 177 17.59 2.50 3.76
CA GLY A 177 18.79 2.54 4.61
C GLY A 177 19.47 1.19 4.69
N SER A 178 20.48 1.05 5.54
CA SER A 178 21.31 -0.16 5.61
C SER A 178 20.51 -1.44 5.83
N GLN A 179 21.01 -2.54 5.29
CA GLN A 179 20.49 -3.87 5.60
C GLN A 179 20.60 -4.12 7.11
N GLY A 180 19.64 -4.88 7.66
CA GLY A 180 19.60 -5.20 9.08
C GLY A 180 19.02 -4.09 9.97
N ALA A 181 18.66 -2.92 9.45
CA ALA A 181 18.04 -1.83 10.23
C ALA A 181 16.60 -2.11 10.72
N GLY A 182 16.09 -3.35 10.61
CA GLY A 182 14.75 -3.72 11.09
C GLY A 182 13.55 -3.25 10.23
N LYS A 183 13.76 -2.76 8.99
CA LYS A 183 12.71 -2.16 8.15
C LYS A 183 11.50 -3.08 7.87
N SER A 184 11.74 -4.29 7.38
CA SER A 184 10.67 -5.27 7.07
C SER A 184 10.00 -5.77 8.35
N THR A 185 10.78 -6.01 9.41
CA THR A 185 10.26 -6.37 10.73
C THR A 185 9.35 -5.29 11.31
N PHE A 186 9.70 -4.01 11.12
CA PHE A 186 8.88 -2.89 11.54
C PHE A 186 7.50 -2.95 10.87
N PHE A 187 7.42 -3.16 9.55
CA PHE A 187 6.14 -3.30 8.85
C PHE A 187 5.37 -4.56 9.25
N LYS A 188 6.07 -5.67 9.48
CA LYS A 188 5.47 -6.91 10.00
C LYS A 188 4.81 -6.68 11.35
N TYR A 189 5.45 -5.96 12.27
CA TYR A 189 4.85 -5.63 13.57
C TYR A 189 3.79 -4.54 13.45
N LEU A 190 3.94 -3.59 12.53
CA LEU A 190 2.92 -2.57 12.25
C LEU A 190 1.59 -3.22 11.84
N ALA A 191 1.62 -4.38 11.19
CA ALA A 191 0.43 -5.15 10.84
C ALA A 191 -0.25 -5.82 12.04
N ILE A 192 0.30 -5.73 13.25
CA ILE A 192 -0.14 -6.38 14.50
C ILE A 192 -0.02 -7.91 14.48
N LYS A 193 -0.69 -8.55 13.51
CA LYS A 193 -0.70 -9.99 13.33
C LYS A 193 0.00 -10.36 12.02
N GLU A 194 0.70 -11.49 12.04
CA GLU A 194 1.47 -11.96 10.90
C GLU A 194 0.57 -12.26 9.69
N GLU A 195 -0.64 -12.76 9.90
CA GLU A 195 -1.61 -13.01 8.83
C GLU A 195 -2.16 -11.74 8.16
N TRP A 196 -1.96 -10.56 8.75
CA TRP A 196 -2.35 -9.26 8.18
C TRP A 196 -1.19 -8.58 7.44
N PHE A 197 -0.02 -9.22 7.39
CA PHE A 197 1.16 -8.74 6.68
C PHE A 197 1.45 -9.62 5.46
N SER A 198 1.91 -9.01 4.36
CA SER A 198 2.46 -9.75 3.23
C SER A 198 3.62 -9.00 2.61
N ASP A 199 4.69 -9.70 2.27
CA ASP A 199 5.82 -9.24 1.45
C ASP A 199 5.86 -9.94 0.07
N ASN A 200 4.86 -10.77 -0.22
CA ASN A 200 4.82 -11.63 -1.40
C ASN A 200 4.08 -10.97 -2.57
N LEU A 201 4.69 -9.92 -3.13
CA LEU A 201 4.14 -9.15 -4.23
C LEU A 201 5.13 -9.05 -5.41
N ASP A 202 5.46 -10.20 -6.00
CA ASP A 202 6.49 -10.28 -7.06
C ASP A 202 6.08 -9.65 -8.40
N HIS A 203 4.81 -9.80 -8.79
CA HIS A 203 4.32 -9.43 -10.13
C HIS A 203 2.94 -8.75 -10.04
N LEU A 204 2.84 -7.50 -10.51
CA LEU A 204 1.64 -6.65 -10.41
C LEU A 204 0.62 -6.88 -11.52
N ASP A 205 1.02 -7.59 -12.56
CA ASP A 205 0.24 -8.01 -13.72
C ASP A 205 -0.34 -9.42 -13.58
N ASP A 206 -0.07 -10.11 -12.46
CA ASP A 206 -0.62 -11.42 -12.15
C ASP A 206 -2.16 -11.36 -12.07
N GLU A 207 -2.85 -12.24 -12.82
CA GLU A 207 -4.31 -12.36 -12.76
C GLU A 207 -4.82 -12.74 -11.35
N ASN A 208 -3.96 -13.37 -10.55
CA ASN A 208 -4.25 -13.74 -9.16
C ASN A 208 -3.76 -12.71 -8.14
N ILE A 209 -3.36 -11.51 -8.57
CA ILE A 209 -2.88 -10.45 -7.66
C ILE A 209 -3.85 -10.19 -6.52
N TYR A 210 -5.16 -10.23 -6.78
CA TYR A 210 -6.18 -10.06 -5.76
C TYR A 210 -6.05 -11.08 -4.61
N ARG A 211 -5.70 -12.35 -4.90
CA ARG A 211 -5.49 -13.37 -3.86
C ARG A 211 -4.29 -13.08 -2.98
N LYS A 212 -3.28 -12.40 -3.52
CA LYS A 212 -2.10 -11.94 -2.76
C LYS A 212 -2.45 -10.75 -1.87
N LEU A 213 -3.40 -9.90 -2.28
CA LEU A 213 -3.88 -8.78 -1.45
C LEU A 213 -4.89 -9.23 -0.38
N GLN A 214 -5.68 -10.25 -0.67
CA GLN A 214 -6.74 -10.78 0.20
C GLN A 214 -6.17 -11.19 1.57
N ASN A 215 -6.88 -10.85 2.65
CA ASN A 215 -6.51 -11.12 4.04
C ASN A 215 -5.35 -10.27 4.62
N HIS A 216 -4.70 -9.41 3.82
CA HIS A 216 -3.59 -8.59 4.28
C HIS A 216 -3.99 -7.11 4.43
N TRP A 217 -3.48 -6.47 5.47
CA TRP A 217 -3.68 -5.05 5.76
C TRP A 217 -2.50 -4.19 5.30
N ILE A 218 -1.29 -4.70 5.54
CA ILE A 218 -0.04 -4.03 5.19
C ILE A 218 0.71 -4.93 4.23
N ILE A 219 1.03 -4.39 3.07
CA ILE A 219 1.72 -5.12 2.01
C ILE A 219 3.04 -4.44 1.71
N GLU A 220 4.13 -5.12 2.04
CA GLU A 220 5.48 -4.68 1.74
C GLU A 220 5.87 -5.05 0.31
N MET A 221 6.36 -4.08 -0.43
CA MET A 221 7.15 -4.29 -1.65
C MET A 221 8.63 -4.33 -1.26
N GLY A 222 9.11 -5.53 -0.91
CA GLY A 222 10.51 -5.78 -0.57
C GLY A 222 11.43 -5.55 -1.76
N GLU A 223 12.67 -5.12 -1.49
CA GLU A 223 13.72 -4.91 -2.50
C GLU A 223 13.26 -4.07 -3.71
N MET A 224 12.77 -2.86 -3.44
CA MET A 224 12.15 -2.00 -4.43
C MET A 224 12.95 -1.79 -5.72
N LYS A 225 14.28 -1.99 -5.75
CA LYS A 225 15.08 -1.91 -6.98
C LYS A 225 14.70 -2.95 -8.05
N ALA A 226 14.36 -4.18 -7.65
CA ALA A 226 13.96 -5.23 -8.60
C ALA A 226 12.54 -4.96 -9.12
N THR A 227 11.67 -4.48 -8.23
CA THR A 227 10.26 -4.25 -8.52
C THR A 227 10.02 -2.92 -9.22
N ILE A 228 10.80 -1.88 -8.93
CA ILE A 228 10.63 -0.53 -9.45
C ILE A 228 11.76 -0.21 -10.44
N THR A 229 11.46 -0.45 -11.70
CA THR A 229 12.31 -0.09 -12.83
C THR A 229 11.67 1.03 -13.65
N ALA A 230 12.47 1.71 -14.46
CA ALA A 230 11.95 2.69 -15.42
C ALA A 230 10.89 2.09 -16.38
N LYS A 231 10.88 0.76 -16.57
CA LYS A 231 9.92 0.07 -17.45
C LYS A 231 8.55 -0.16 -16.81
N ASN A 232 8.47 -0.33 -15.50
CA ASN A 232 7.22 -0.68 -14.81
C ASN A 232 6.75 0.36 -13.78
N ILE A 233 7.45 1.50 -13.64
CA ILE A 233 7.03 2.60 -12.77
C ILE A 233 5.59 3.05 -13.00
N GLU A 234 5.16 3.19 -14.26
CA GLU A 234 3.78 3.57 -14.59
C GLU A 234 2.77 2.47 -14.21
N GLN A 235 3.16 1.19 -14.30
CA GLN A 235 2.34 0.09 -13.84
C GLN A 235 2.18 0.10 -12.31
N ILE A 236 3.27 0.37 -11.56
CA ILE A 236 3.23 0.51 -10.10
C ILE A 236 2.38 1.71 -9.69
N LYS A 237 2.60 2.88 -10.31
CA LYS A 237 1.80 4.09 -10.04
C LYS A 237 0.32 3.84 -10.30
N SER A 238 -0.01 3.16 -11.41
CA SER A 238 -1.36 2.74 -11.74
C SER A 238 -1.90 1.79 -10.66
N PHE A 239 -1.13 0.77 -10.28
CA PHE A 239 -1.49 -0.21 -9.27
C PHE A 239 -1.76 0.44 -7.90
N LEU A 240 -0.88 1.31 -7.41
CA LEU A 240 -1.06 2.08 -6.17
C LEU A 240 -2.31 2.99 -6.23
N SER A 241 -2.62 3.53 -7.41
CA SER A 241 -3.77 4.43 -7.61
C SER A 241 -5.13 3.70 -7.67
N ARG A 242 -5.16 2.37 -7.81
CA ARG A 242 -6.42 1.60 -7.87
C ARG A 242 -7.17 1.69 -6.53
N GLN A 243 -8.47 1.85 -6.62
CA GLN A 243 -9.38 1.86 -5.46
C GLN A 243 -10.09 0.53 -5.24
N LYS A 244 -10.14 -0.32 -6.26
CA LYS A 244 -10.78 -1.64 -6.24
C LYS A 244 -10.07 -2.58 -7.20
N GLU A 245 -10.21 -3.86 -6.93
CA GLU A 245 -9.85 -4.96 -7.81
C GLU A 245 -11.14 -5.61 -8.33
N THR A 246 -11.25 -5.82 -9.64
CA THR A 246 -12.32 -6.64 -10.20
C THR A 246 -11.80 -8.06 -10.33
N TYR A 247 -12.34 -8.99 -9.55
CA TYR A 247 -11.89 -10.38 -9.53
C TYR A 247 -13.08 -11.33 -9.54
N LYS A 248 -12.90 -12.49 -10.18
CA LYS A 248 -13.87 -13.58 -10.14
C LYS A 248 -13.28 -14.72 -9.31
N VAL A 249 -13.83 -14.96 -8.13
CA VAL A 249 -13.42 -16.13 -7.35
C VAL A 249 -13.85 -17.40 -8.10
N PRO A 250 -13.05 -18.49 -8.09
CA PRO A 250 -13.52 -19.76 -8.62
C PRO A 250 -14.91 -20.11 -8.09
N TYR A 251 -15.77 -20.65 -8.95
CA TYR A 251 -17.15 -21.04 -8.64
C TYR A 251 -18.16 -19.89 -8.45
N GLU A 252 -17.74 -18.63 -8.33
CA GLU A 252 -18.67 -17.49 -8.45
C GLU A 252 -19.14 -17.36 -9.92
N VAL A 253 -20.39 -16.95 -10.12
CA VAL A 253 -20.96 -16.79 -11.48
C VAL A 253 -20.44 -15.51 -12.13
N HIS A 254 -20.38 -14.43 -11.36
CA HIS A 254 -20.04 -13.08 -11.83
C HIS A 254 -18.78 -12.55 -11.15
N PRO A 255 -17.90 -11.83 -11.87
CA PRO A 255 -16.84 -11.07 -11.23
C PRO A 255 -17.46 -9.98 -10.34
N GLU A 256 -16.81 -9.70 -9.22
CA GLU A 256 -17.22 -8.66 -8.29
C GLU A 256 -16.14 -7.61 -8.13
N ASP A 257 -16.58 -6.37 -7.89
CA ASP A 257 -15.72 -5.29 -7.48
C ASP A 257 -15.40 -5.45 -5.99
N ARG A 258 -14.10 -5.58 -5.68
CA ARG A 258 -13.60 -5.72 -4.32
C ARG A 258 -12.83 -4.46 -3.97
N PRO A 259 -13.40 -3.56 -3.14
CA PRO A 259 -12.73 -2.32 -2.76
C PRO A 259 -11.47 -2.63 -1.95
N ARG A 260 -10.39 -1.90 -2.22
CA ARG A 260 -9.11 -2.15 -1.59
C ARG A 260 -9.14 -1.76 -0.11
N GLN A 261 -8.69 -2.67 0.75
CA GLN A 261 -8.64 -2.56 2.21
C GLN A 261 -7.20 -2.53 2.78
N CYS A 262 -6.19 -2.68 1.92
CA CYS A 262 -4.77 -2.66 2.31
C CYS A 262 -4.06 -1.35 1.97
N VAL A 263 -2.93 -1.13 2.63
CA VAL A 263 -1.95 -0.09 2.31
C VAL A 263 -0.63 -0.72 1.88
N PHE A 264 0.12 0.00 1.04
CA PHE A 264 1.43 -0.45 0.57
C PHE A 264 2.54 0.30 1.28
N CYS A 265 3.60 -0.43 1.56
CA CYS A 265 4.88 0.10 2.01
C CYS A 265 6.01 -0.52 1.19
N GLY A 266 7.20 0.05 1.25
CA GLY A 266 8.36 -0.47 0.54
C GLY A 266 9.62 -0.36 1.37
N THR A 267 10.56 -1.26 1.11
CA THR A 267 11.89 -1.23 1.73
C THR A 267 12.99 -1.29 0.68
N SER A 268 14.07 -0.53 0.92
CA SER A 268 15.24 -0.56 0.06
C SER A 268 16.53 -0.40 0.86
N ASN A 269 17.58 -1.05 0.38
CA ASN A 269 18.96 -0.82 0.82
C ASN A 269 19.73 0.08 -0.16
N ASP A 270 19.18 0.32 -1.35
CA ASP A 270 19.76 1.20 -2.37
C ASP A 270 19.24 2.62 -2.18
N LEU A 271 20.15 3.60 -2.16
CA LEU A 271 19.81 5.02 -2.13
C LEU A 271 19.25 5.51 -3.47
N ASN A 272 19.53 4.81 -4.57
CA ASN A 272 19.00 5.13 -5.90
C ASN A 272 17.81 4.24 -6.27
N PHE A 273 16.92 3.95 -5.32
CA PHE A 273 15.82 3.01 -5.52
C PHE A 273 14.68 3.58 -6.38
N LEU A 274 14.55 4.90 -6.46
CA LEU A 274 13.55 5.52 -7.31
C LEU A 274 14.07 5.56 -8.74
N PRO A 275 13.27 5.12 -9.73
CA PRO A 275 13.67 5.23 -11.11
C PRO A 275 13.73 6.70 -11.51
N LEU A 276 14.52 6.95 -12.53
CA LEU A 276 14.68 8.26 -13.14
C LEU A 276 13.38 8.65 -13.87
N ASP A 277 12.44 9.19 -13.10
CA ASP A 277 11.12 9.56 -13.57
C ASP A 277 10.91 11.07 -13.44
N ARG A 278 11.11 11.74 -14.58
CA ARG A 278 11.01 13.20 -14.69
C ARG A 278 9.55 13.70 -14.61
N THR A 279 8.55 12.81 -14.67
CA THR A 279 7.13 13.16 -14.41
C THR A 279 6.78 13.19 -12.92
N GLY A 280 7.72 12.73 -12.07
CA GLY A 280 7.65 12.78 -10.63
C GLY A 280 7.27 11.45 -9.97
N ASN A 281 7.83 11.24 -8.78
CA ASN A 281 7.69 10.05 -7.95
C ASN A 281 6.73 10.28 -6.76
N ARG A 282 5.69 11.13 -6.94
CA ARG A 282 4.80 11.57 -5.85
C ARG A 282 4.14 10.47 -5.00
N ARG A 283 4.01 9.26 -5.56
CA ARG A 283 3.42 8.09 -4.88
C ARG A 283 4.40 7.39 -3.95
N PHE A 284 5.67 7.78 -3.97
CA PHE A 284 6.72 7.21 -3.12
C PHE A 284 7.11 8.25 -2.09
N ALA A 285 6.93 7.91 -0.81
CA ALA A 285 7.30 8.75 0.31
C ALA A 285 8.56 8.16 0.97
N PRO A 286 9.76 8.47 0.46
CA PRO A 286 11.00 7.95 1.02
C PRO A 286 11.26 8.51 2.41
N VAL A 287 11.69 7.66 3.34
CA VAL A 287 12.20 8.04 4.65
C VAL A 287 13.55 7.34 4.84
N MET A 288 14.59 8.14 5.06
CA MET A 288 15.94 7.62 5.34
C MET A 288 16.00 7.07 6.76
N THR A 289 16.47 5.83 6.90
CA THR A 289 16.71 5.17 8.17
C THR A 289 18.20 5.17 8.49
N ASN A 290 18.54 5.25 9.77
CA ASN A 290 19.91 5.18 10.25
C ASN A 290 19.96 4.36 11.53
N MET A 291 20.41 3.11 11.40
CA MET A 291 20.49 2.16 12.51
C MET A 291 21.33 2.69 13.70
N SER A 292 22.35 3.52 13.46
CA SER A 292 23.18 4.09 14.54
C SER A 292 22.48 5.18 15.36
N LYS A 293 21.38 5.73 14.84
CA LYS A 293 20.57 6.77 15.50
C LYS A 293 19.26 6.22 16.07
N ALA A 294 18.95 4.94 15.87
CA ALA A 294 17.79 4.31 16.47
C ALA A 294 17.97 4.25 17.99
N GLU A 295 16.92 4.57 18.73
CA GLU A 295 16.94 4.51 20.20
C GLU A 295 16.93 3.06 20.68
N VAL A 296 16.13 2.22 20.02
CA VAL A 296 15.99 0.79 20.29
C VAL A 296 15.85 0.06 18.96
N HIS A 297 16.59 -1.03 18.77
CA HIS A 297 16.37 -1.85 17.59
C HIS A 297 15.08 -2.66 17.76
N ILE A 298 14.25 -2.75 16.71
CA ILE A 298 12.89 -3.35 16.77
C ILE A 298 12.87 -4.80 17.31
N LEU A 299 13.99 -5.52 17.19
CA LEU A 299 14.17 -6.90 17.67
C LEU A 299 14.79 -7.03 19.06
N ASP A 300 15.28 -5.94 19.67
CA ASP A 300 15.94 -6.01 20.99
C ASP A 300 14.97 -6.48 22.08
N ASN A 301 13.73 -6.00 22.01
CA ASN A 301 12.63 -6.44 22.87
C ASN A 301 11.31 -6.46 22.09
N GLU A 302 10.99 -7.61 21.48
CA GLU A 302 9.79 -7.74 20.65
C GLU A 302 8.49 -7.40 21.39
N ALA A 303 8.41 -7.71 22.69
CA ALA A 303 7.20 -7.48 23.47
C ALA A 303 6.95 -5.98 23.66
N GLU A 304 7.99 -5.20 23.99
CA GLU A 304 7.91 -3.74 24.09
C GLU A 304 7.67 -3.09 22.73
N SER A 305 8.35 -3.56 21.68
CA SER A 305 8.13 -3.07 20.30
C SER A 305 6.66 -3.24 19.87
N LYS A 306 6.07 -4.43 20.10
CA LYS A 306 4.67 -4.71 19.78
C LYS A 306 3.71 -3.87 20.62
N ALA A 307 3.97 -3.71 21.92
CA ALA A 307 3.16 -2.87 22.80
C ALA A 307 3.21 -1.39 22.41
N TYR A 308 4.38 -0.88 22.00
CA TYR A 308 4.52 0.49 21.48
C TYR A 308 3.66 0.69 20.23
N ILE A 309 3.73 -0.25 19.28
CA ILE A 309 2.98 -0.20 18.03
C ILE A 309 1.47 -0.30 18.29
N GLU A 310 1.03 -1.18 19.19
CA GLU A 310 -0.37 -1.29 19.61
C GLU A 310 -0.88 0.06 20.17
N GLN A 311 -0.12 0.71 21.05
CA GLN A 311 -0.48 2.02 21.58
C GLN A 311 -0.47 3.13 20.52
N ALA A 312 0.41 3.03 19.51
CA ALA A 312 0.38 3.96 18.40
C ALA A 312 -0.84 3.75 17.49
N TRP A 313 -1.33 2.52 17.32
CA TRP A 313 -2.62 2.28 16.68
C TRP A 313 -3.79 2.82 17.51
N ALA A 314 -3.72 2.71 18.83
CA ALA A 314 -4.70 3.31 19.72
C ALA A 314 -4.73 4.85 19.59
N GLU A 315 -3.55 5.50 19.53
CA GLU A 315 -3.42 6.93 19.21
C GLU A 315 -4.04 7.25 17.83
N ALA A 316 -3.71 6.46 16.81
CA ALA A 316 -4.21 6.65 15.45
C ALA A 316 -5.74 6.54 15.38
N MET A 317 -6.35 5.63 16.15
CA MET A 317 -7.80 5.49 16.27
C MET A 317 -8.45 6.71 16.93
N VAL A 318 -7.83 7.29 17.95
CA VAL A 318 -8.31 8.56 18.55
C VAL A 318 -8.26 9.69 17.52
N LEU A 319 -7.16 9.81 16.78
CA LEU A 319 -7.00 10.82 15.72
C LEU A 319 -7.99 10.61 14.57
N TYR A 320 -8.26 9.37 14.19
CA TYR A 320 -9.24 9.03 13.16
C TYR A 320 -10.66 9.42 13.59
N ARG A 321 -11.07 9.08 14.82
CA ARG A 321 -12.40 9.41 15.38
C ARG A 321 -12.63 10.91 15.55
N GLN A 322 -11.58 11.73 15.67
CA GLN A 322 -11.69 13.19 15.66
C GLN A 322 -12.12 13.77 14.30
N GLY A 323 -12.10 12.98 13.22
CA GLY A 323 -12.67 13.33 11.92
C GLY A 323 -11.80 14.21 11.01
N ASN A 324 -10.62 14.66 11.46
CA ASN A 324 -9.69 15.48 10.67
C ASN A 324 -8.71 14.62 9.85
N VAL A 325 -9.23 13.63 9.13
CA VAL A 325 -8.42 12.72 8.32
C VAL A 325 -8.09 13.37 6.98
N PHE A 326 -6.81 13.66 6.76
CA PHE A 326 -6.30 14.17 5.50
C PHE A 326 -5.28 13.19 4.91
N LEU A 327 -5.67 12.50 3.83
CA LEU A 327 -4.86 11.46 3.15
C LEU A 327 -4.07 12.03 1.97
N GLY A 328 -3.42 13.17 2.18
CA GLY A 328 -2.56 13.82 1.19
C GLY A 328 -1.46 14.64 1.86
N PHE A 329 -0.49 15.11 1.08
CA PHE A 329 0.55 15.97 1.61
C PHE A 329 0.05 17.41 1.75
N THR A 330 0.38 18.04 2.88
CA THR A 330 0.33 19.50 2.98
C THR A 330 1.41 20.09 2.07
N LYS A 331 1.30 21.38 1.71
CA LYS A 331 2.30 22.03 0.85
C LYS A 331 3.74 21.85 1.37
N GLU A 332 3.93 22.04 2.67
CA GLU A 332 5.22 21.88 3.34
C GLU A 332 5.75 20.44 3.24
N ILE A 333 4.89 19.43 3.47
CA ILE A 333 5.30 18.01 3.34
C ILE A 333 5.55 17.66 1.87
N GLU A 334 4.80 18.23 0.93
CA GLU A 334 4.95 17.97 -0.50
C GLU A 334 6.28 18.51 -1.06
N GLU A 335 6.70 19.71 -0.63
CA GLU A 335 8.00 20.29 -0.99
C GLU A 335 9.16 19.43 -0.51
N GLU A 336 9.10 18.98 0.75
CA GLU A 336 10.11 18.09 1.33
C GLU A 336 10.10 16.71 0.67
N ALA A 337 8.92 16.15 0.36
CA ALA A 337 8.79 14.90 -0.36
C ALA A 337 9.47 14.98 -1.74
N LYS A 338 9.26 16.08 -2.48
CA LYS A 338 9.89 16.30 -3.79
C LYS A 338 11.41 16.39 -3.67
N ARG A 339 11.92 17.07 -2.65
CA ARG A 339 13.36 17.17 -2.38
C ARG A 339 13.96 15.79 -2.16
N LEU A 340 13.40 15.02 -1.22
CA LEU A 340 13.89 13.67 -0.92
C LEU A 340 13.73 12.73 -2.12
N GLN A 341 12.60 12.75 -2.83
CA GLN A 341 12.43 11.94 -4.04
C GLN A 341 13.53 12.19 -5.07
N LYS A 342 13.98 13.44 -5.24
CA LYS A 342 15.10 13.78 -6.14
C LYS A 342 16.42 13.22 -5.62
N GLU A 343 16.67 13.26 -4.32
CA GLU A 343 17.87 12.69 -3.69
C GLU A 343 17.94 11.16 -3.81
N PHE A 344 16.80 10.47 -3.84
CA PHE A 344 16.72 9.01 -4.00
C PHE A 344 16.65 8.52 -5.45
N MET A 345 16.76 9.44 -6.42
CA MET A 345 16.87 9.11 -7.84
C MET A 345 18.35 9.01 -8.25
N PRO A 346 18.71 8.09 -9.15
CA PRO A 346 20.05 8.07 -9.73
C PRO A 346 20.32 9.39 -10.47
N GLU A 347 21.59 9.78 -10.50
CA GLU A 347 22.02 10.93 -11.29
C GLU A 347 21.68 10.75 -12.77
N ASP A 348 21.15 11.82 -13.38
CA ASP A 348 20.85 11.85 -14.80
C ASP A 348 22.10 12.23 -15.59
N THR A 349 22.95 11.25 -15.88
CA THR A 349 24.21 11.49 -16.62
C THR A 349 23.95 12.18 -17.97
N ASN A 350 22.87 11.83 -18.67
CA ASN A 350 22.51 12.46 -19.94
C ASN A 350 22.11 13.93 -19.74
N ALA A 351 21.37 14.27 -18.68
CA ALA A 351 21.05 15.66 -18.37
C ALA A 351 22.30 16.49 -18.06
N GLY A 352 23.26 15.94 -17.31
CA GLY A 352 24.54 16.60 -17.04
C GLY A 352 25.34 16.89 -18.31
N ILE A 353 25.44 15.91 -19.21
CA ILE A 353 26.12 16.07 -20.51
C ILE A 353 25.41 17.11 -21.39
N ILE A 354 24.07 17.04 -21.46
CA ILE A 354 23.27 17.99 -22.24
C ILE A 354 23.40 19.41 -21.68
N GLN A 355 23.32 19.59 -20.35
CA GLN A 355 23.49 20.91 -19.73
C GLN A 355 24.88 21.48 -20.03
N ALA A 356 25.94 20.68 -19.88
CA ALA A 356 27.31 21.12 -20.19
C ALA A 356 27.47 21.55 -21.66
N PHE A 357 26.88 20.79 -22.60
CA PHE A 357 26.84 21.19 -24.01
C PHE A 357 26.08 22.51 -24.21
N LEU A 358 24.91 22.66 -23.59
CA LEU A 358 24.05 23.83 -23.74
C LEU A 358 24.61 25.10 -23.10
N ASP A 359 25.42 24.97 -22.06
CA ASP A 359 26.12 26.08 -21.43
C ASP A 359 27.13 26.72 -22.41
N ASP A 360 27.81 25.90 -23.21
CA ASP A 360 28.77 26.34 -24.25
C ASP A 360 28.12 26.53 -25.63
N TYR A 361 26.82 26.26 -25.79
CA TYR A 361 26.15 26.26 -27.10
C TYR A 361 25.86 27.67 -27.62
N ASP A 362 26.31 27.98 -28.83
CA ASP A 362 26.28 29.35 -29.37
C ASP A 362 24.89 29.81 -29.86
N ASP A 363 24.04 28.90 -30.34
CA ASP A 363 22.75 29.25 -30.92
C ASP A 363 21.64 29.41 -29.86
N ASP A 364 20.64 30.24 -30.18
CA ASP A 364 19.47 30.47 -29.33
C ASP A 364 18.43 29.35 -29.40
N TYR A 365 18.55 28.44 -30.37
CA TYR A 365 17.59 27.37 -30.62
C TYR A 365 18.29 26.02 -30.67
N VAL A 366 17.73 25.03 -29.96
CA VAL A 366 18.22 23.64 -30.00
C VAL A 366 17.07 22.68 -30.25
N CYS A 367 17.35 21.53 -30.85
CA CYS A 367 16.38 20.45 -31.02
C CYS A 367 16.93 19.11 -30.51
N THR A 368 16.05 18.13 -30.34
CA THR A 368 16.43 16.79 -29.87
C THR A 368 17.47 16.11 -30.76
N ARG A 369 17.48 16.42 -32.07
CA ARG A 369 18.44 15.82 -32.99
C ARG A 369 19.86 16.36 -32.80
N ILE A 370 20.02 17.66 -32.60
CA ILE A 370 21.30 18.30 -32.24
C ILE A 370 21.82 17.71 -30.93
N LEU A 371 20.96 17.61 -29.92
CA LEU A 371 21.35 17.01 -28.63
C LEU A 371 21.74 15.52 -28.76
N PHE A 372 21.09 14.78 -29.64
CA PHE A 372 21.41 13.38 -29.90
C PHE A 372 22.78 13.23 -30.57
N ASP A 373 23.02 13.99 -31.64
CA ASP A 373 24.22 13.90 -32.46
C ASP A 373 25.43 14.57 -31.76
N ASP A 374 25.26 15.79 -31.26
CA ASP A 374 26.36 16.66 -30.85
C ASP A 374 26.60 16.63 -29.34
N ALA A 375 25.54 16.66 -28.52
CA ALA A 375 25.70 16.64 -27.06
C ALA A 375 25.99 15.22 -26.55
N LEU A 376 25.22 14.22 -26.99
CA LEU A 376 25.33 12.82 -26.53
C LEU A 376 26.27 11.96 -27.40
N HIS A 377 26.82 12.52 -28.49
CA HIS A 377 27.70 11.82 -29.43
C HIS A 377 27.15 10.49 -29.96
N ARG A 378 25.82 10.38 -30.13
CA ARG A 378 25.18 9.16 -30.64
C ARG A 378 25.13 9.20 -32.16
N THR A 379 25.36 8.05 -32.80
CA THR A 379 25.36 7.94 -34.26
C THR A 379 24.14 7.17 -34.77
N GLY A 380 23.76 7.44 -36.03
CA GLY A 380 22.66 6.76 -36.71
C GLY A 380 21.30 7.42 -36.52
N GLU A 381 20.24 6.68 -36.85
CA GLU A 381 18.86 7.14 -36.75
C GLU A 381 18.37 7.14 -35.29
N MET A 382 17.94 8.30 -34.81
CA MET A 382 17.38 8.45 -33.46
C MET A 382 16.04 7.72 -33.38
N LYS A 383 15.92 6.76 -32.44
CA LYS A 383 14.65 6.08 -32.20
C LYS A 383 13.67 7.02 -31.51
N GLN A 384 12.38 6.79 -31.70
CA GLN A 384 11.33 7.64 -31.12
C GLN A 384 11.41 7.74 -29.58
N TRP A 385 11.82 6.68 -28.88
CA TRP A 385 11.94 6.70 -27.42
C TRP A 385 13.13 7.53 -26.95
N GLU A 386 14.24 7.58 -27.71
CA GLU A 386 15.40 8.42 -27.41
C GLU A 386 15.06 9.90 -27.61
N GLY A 387 14.35 10.22 -28.70
CA GLY A 387 13.85 11.59 -28.91
C GLY A 387 12.89 12.03 -27.80
N LYS A 388 12.04 11.14 -27.30
CA LYS A 388 11.18 11.40 -26.13
C LYS A 388 11.99 11.58 -24.85
N GLU A 389 13.04 10.79 -24.64
CA GLU A 389 13.93 10.90 -23.48
C GLU A 389 14.63 12.26 -23.44
N ILE A 390 15.27 12.67 -24.55
CA ILE A 390 15.95 13.97 -24.67
C ILE A 390 14.97 15.13 -24.47
N ALA A 391 13.78 15.06 -25.10
CA ALA A 391 12.75 16.08 -24.89
C ALA A 391 12.32 16.16 -23.41
N ASN A 392 12.24 15.02 -22.73
CA ASN A 392 11.90 14.95 -21.31
C ASN A 392 13.00 15.54 -20.41
N ILE A 393 14.27 15.36 -20.77
CA ILE A 393 15.42 16.04 -20.13
C ILE A 393 15.28 17.55 -20.28
N MET A 394 15.12 18.03 -21.51
CA MET A 394 15.02 19.47 -21.81
C MET A 394 13.88 20.17 -21.06
N ASN A 395 12.76 19.48 -20.84
CA ASN A 395 11.59 20.08 -20.21
C ASN A 395 11.65 20.11 -18.68
N ASN A 396 12.42 19.22 -18.04
CA ASN A 396 12.30 18.98 -16.60
C ASN A 396 13.63 19.08 -15.84
N ALA A 397 14.78 18.99 -16.52
CA ALA A 397 16.10 18.94 -15.90
C ALA A 397 17.03 20.07 -16.35
N ILE A 398 16.81 20.65 -17.53
CA ILE A 398 17.68 21.67 -18.11
C ILE A 398 17.25 23.07 -17.66
N GLU A 399 18.20 23.87 -17.21
CA GLU A 399 18.00 25.26 -16.80
C GLU A 399 18.36 26.22 -17.94
N GLY A 400 17.68 27.37 -18.02
CA GLY A 400 17.96 28.43 -19.01
C GLY A 400 17.35 28.20 -20.40
N TRP A 401 16.54 27.16 -20.60
CA TRP A 401 15.88 26.84 -21.87
C TRP A 401 14.38 26.63 -21.69
N LYS A 402 13.57 27.05 -22.67
CA LYS A 402 12.11 26.87 -22.66
C LYS A 402 11.57 26.28 -23.96
N PRO A 403 10.49 25.48 -23.93
CA PRO A 403 9.83 24.99 -25.14
C PRO A 403 9.39 26.14 -26.06
N HIS A 404 9.67 26.04 -27.36
CA HIS A 404 9.39 27.11 -28.33
C HIS A 404 8.43 26.71 -29.47
N GLY A 405 8.24 25.41 -29.72
CA GLY A 405 7.47 24.92 -30.87
C GLY A 405 8.39 24.41 -31.97
N THR A 406 8.07 24.62 -33.25
CA THR A 406 8.93 24.20 -34.36
C THR A 406 9.87 25.31 -34.82
N HIS A 407 11.12 24.96 -35.11
CA HIS A 407 12.12 25.85 -35.68
C HIS A 407 12.79 25.18 -36.89
N ARG A 408 13.21 25.99 -37.86
CA ARG A 408 13.93 25.49 -39.04
C ARG A 408 15.44 25.60 -38.78
N PHE A 409 16.07 24.45 -38.61
CA PHE A 409 17.50 24.33 -38.48
C PHE A 409 18.16 24.22 -39.88
N GLY A 410 19.50 24.16 -39.90
CA GLY A 410 20.29 23.99 -41.13
C GLY A 410 19.86 22.78 -41.97
N LYS A 411 20.42 22.68 -43.19
CA LYS A 411 20.03 21.63 -44.17
C LYS A 411 20.12 20.20 -43.60
N GLU A 412 20.99 19.98 -42.63
CA GLU A 412 21.23 18.68 -41.98
C GLU A 412 20.08 18.25 -41.06
N TYR A 413 19.38 19.20 -40.41
CA TYR A 413 18.38 18.89 -39.37
C TYR A 413 16.93 19.23 -39.77
N GLY A 414 16.74 20.16 -40.70
CA GLY A 414 15.43 20.53 -41.23
C GLY A 414 14.51 21.21 -40.19
N ILE A 415 13.19 20.99 -40.32
CA ILE A 415 12.20 21.56 -39.38
C ILE A 415 11.98 20.57 -38.24
N GLN A 416 12.28 21.00 -37.02
CA GLN A 416 12.18 20.17 -35.82
C GLN A 416 11.47 20.92 -34.70
N ARG A 417 10.93 20.18 -33.73
CA ARG A 417 10.54 20.76 -32.44
C ARG A 417 11.79 21.26 -31.71
N SER A 418 11.66 22.39 -31.03
CA SER A 418 12.78 23.18 -30.53
C SER A 418 12.52 23.77 -29.15
N TRP A 419 13.62 24.03 -28.47
CA TRP A 419 13.71 24.84 -27.25
C TRP A 419 14.47 26.12 -27.59
N LYS A 420 14.05 27.23 -27.00
CA LYS A 420 14.71 28.53 -27.12
C LYS A 420 15.39 28.87 -25.79
N ARG A 421 16.61 29.41 -25.85
CA ARG A 421 17.30 29.98 -24.69
C ARG A 421 16.47 31.10 -24.08
N ILE A 422 16.43 31.17 -22.75
CA ILE A 422 15.74 32.24 -22.03
C ILE A 422 16.60 33.50 -22.09
N GLU A 423 16.01 34.64 -22.44
CA GLU A 423 16.71 35.92 -22.49
C GLU A 423 17.15 36.33 -21.07
N GLY A 424 18.44 36.62 -20.88
CA GLY A 424 19.03 37.03 -19.60
C GLY A 424 19.74 35.93 -18.79
N THR A 425 19.76 34.68 -19.25
CA THR A 425 20.75 33.68 -18.78
C THR A 425 22.02 33.84 -19.61
N GLU A 426 22.96 34.64 -19.11
CA GLU A 426 24.26 34.88 -19.75
C GLU A 426 25.07 33.58 -19.92
N LYS A 427 25.93 33.53 -20.94
CA LYS A 427 26.94 32.48 -21.08
C LYS A 427 27.79 32.50 -19.81
N LYS A 428 27.97 31.35 -19.15
CA LYS A 428 29.04 31.23 -18.14
C LYS A 428 30.35 31.27 -18.91
N ASP A 429 30.92 32.46 -19.10
CA ASP A 429 32.25 32.60 -19.68
C ASP A 429 33.25 31.79 -18.84
N LYS A 430 33.87 30.79 -19.46
CA LYS A 430 34.87 29.92 -18.83
C LYS A 430 36.20 30.64 -18.56
N ASP A 431 36.35 31.90 -18.98
CA ASP A 431 37.63 32.62 -19.00
C ASP A 431 37.69 33.90 -18.13
N GLU A 432 36.68 34.20 -17.30
CA GLU A 432 36.84 35.23 -16.28
C GLU A 432 37.34 34.63 -14.96
N PHE A 433 38.64 34.79 -14.70
CA PHE A 433 39.19 34.69 -13.35
C PHE A 433 38.35 35.58 -12.41
N MET A 434 37.74 34.99 -11.38
CA MET A 434 37.19 35.79 -10.28
C MET A 434 38.35 36.51 -9.58
N GLU A 435 38.34 37.84 -9.58
CA GLU A 435 39.15 38.61 -8.64
C GLU A 435 38.77 38.20 -7.22
N VAL A 436 39.74 37.64 -6.51
CA VAL A 436 39.58 37.30 -5.09
C VAL A 436 39.42 38.61 -4.32
N PRO A 437 38.37 38.80 -3.51
CA PRO A 437 38.25 39.98 -2.65
C PRO A 437 39.48 40.09 -1.75
N GLU A 438 40.04 41.30 -1.63
CA GLU A 438 41.31 41.63 -0.96
C GLU A 438 41.32 41.42 0.58
N GLN A 439 40.52 40.49 1.11
CA GLN A 439 40.39 40.20 2.55
C GLN A 439 40.37 38.71 2.89
N LEU A 440 41.25 37.92 2.28
CA LEU A 440 41.64 36.62 2.83
C LEU A 440 42.92 36.79 3.66
N LYS A 441 42.76 36.99 4.97
CA LYS A 441 43.84 36.73 5.92
C LYS A 441 44.18 35.24 5.85
N ILE A 442 45.39 34.94 5.42
CA ILE A 442 45.98 33.60 5.39
C ILE A 442 46.04 33.09 6.85
N PRO A 443 45.42 31.95 7.20
CA PRO A 443 45.36 31.50 8.59
C PRO A 443 46.47 30.50 8.90
N PHE A 444 47.72 30.72 8.49
CA PHE A 444 48.86 29.91 8.93
C PHE A 444 50.16 30.73 8.88
N GLU A 445 50.72 31.02 10.06
CA GLU A 445 52.16 31.18 10.27
C GLU A 445 52.73 29.84 10.77
#